data_AF-A0AAV5KRQ6-F1
#
_entry.id   AF-A0AAV5KRQ6-F1
#
_cell.length_a   1.000
_cell.length_b   1.000
_cell.length_c   1.000
_cell.angle_alpha   90.00
_cell.angle_beta   90.00
_cell.angle_gamma   90.00
#
_symmetry.space_group_name_H-M   'P 1'
#
loop_
_entity.id
_entity.type
_entity.pdbx_description
1 polymer ?
#
loop_
_entity_poly.entity_id
_entity_poly.type
_entity_poly.pdbx_seq_one_letter_code
_entity_poly.pdbx_strand_id
1 'polypeptide(L)'
;MVMLGIKLGGDVPFTKVYLHPMIRDAHGRKMSKSLGYVIDPLEVINGISLEGLHKRLEESNLDPNEVAVAKAGQVKDFPNGIAECGADALRFSLLSYQLSGVPEFRRVFGCSQRCVFMVAMLELWCSSCQSSSKWKDVRAAT
;
A
#
# COMPACT_ATOMS: atom_id res chain seq x y z
N MET A 1 20.36 -11.95 -3.38
CA MET A 1 21.70 -11.70 -3.96
C MET A 1 22.78 -11.66 -2.87
N VAL A 2 23.00 -12.75 -2.15
CA VAL A 2 24.09 -12.82 -1.15
C VAL A 2 25.29 -13.56 -1.74
N MET A 3 25.04 -14.65 -2.46
CA MET A 3 26.07 -15.47 -3.11
C MET A 3 26.94 -14.69 -4.10
N LEU A 4 26.35 -13.78 -4.90
CA LEU A 4 27.11 -12.98 -5.87
C LEU A 4 28.01 -11.95 -5.18
N GLY A 5 27.57 -11.36 -4.07
CA GLY A 5 28.36 -10.41 -3.28
C GLY A 5 29.61 -11.07 -2.69
N ILE A 6 29.47 -12.28 -2.15
CA ILE A 6 30.59 -13.06 -1.62
C ILE A 6 31.55 -13.47 -2.74
N LYS A 7 31.03 -13.87 -3.91
CA LYS A 7 31.83 -14.32 -5.06
C LYS A 7 32.70 -13.20 -5.64
N LEU A 8 32.19 -11.97 -5.71
CA LEU A 8 32.86 -10.84 -6.36
C LEU A 8 33.63 -9.94 -5.40
N GLY A 9 33.13 -9.75 -4.17
CA GLY A 9 33.71 -8.83 -3.18
C GLY A 9 34.49 -9.52 -2.07
N GLY A 10 34.39 -10.84 -1.93
CA GLY A 10 35.07 -11.61 -0.89
C GLY A 10 34.50 -11.43 0.53
N ASP A 11 33.51 -10.55 0.71
CA ASP A 11 32.96 -10.20 2.01
C ASP A 11 31.42 -10.13 1.98
N VAL A 12 30.79 -10.16 3.16
CA VAL A 12 29.33 -10.20 3.28
C VAL A 12 28.75 -8.79 3.00
N PRO A 13 27.83 -8.63 2.04
CA PRO A 13 27.38 -7.30 1.60
C PRO A 13 26.56 -6.53 2.65
N PHE A 14 25.88 -7.23 3.57
CA PHE A 14 25.05 -6.62 4.62
C PHE A 14 25.16 -7.43 5.91
N THR A 15 25.48 -6.77 7.03
CA THR A 15 25.58 -7.43 8.35
C THR A 15 24.25 -7.44 9.10
N LYS A 16 23.37 -6.48 8.81
CA LYS A 16 22.04 -6.37 9.42
C LYS A 16 20.98 -6.49 8.33
N VAL A 17 20.06 -7.44 8.50
CA VAL A 17 18.97 -7.71 7.56
C VAL A 17 17.65 -7.54 8.29
N TYR A 18 16.81 -6.64 7.79
CA TYR A 18 15.45 -6.50 8.28
C TYR A 18 14.50 -7.32 7.41
N LEU A 19 13.83 -8.31 8.00
CA LEU A 19 12.87 -9.15 7.32
C LEU A 19 11.46 -8.63 7.55
N HIS A 20 10.77 -8.28 6.48
CA HIS A 20 9.35 -7.96 6.50
C HIS A 20 8.52 -9.20 6.06
N PRO A 21 7.32 -9.39 6.61
CA PRO A 21 6.40 -10.42 6.17
C PRO A 21 5.95 -10.13 4.73
N MET A 22 5.61 -11.20 4.02
CA MET A 22 5.10 -11.13 2.66
C MET A 22 3.68 -10.60 2.67
N ILE A 23 3.39 -9.60 1.83
CA ILE A 23 2.03 -9.08 1.65
C ILE A 23 1.22 -10.10 0.84
N ARG A 24 0.01 -10.41 1.30
CA ARG A 24 -0.90 -11.37 0.68
C ARG A 24 -2.19 -10.68 0.23
N ASP A 25 -2.82 -11.28 -0.77
CA ASP A 25 -4.16 -10.93 -1.24
C ASP A 25 -5.23 -11.24 -0.17
N ALA A 26 -6.47 -10.78 -0.38
CA ALA A 26 -7.64 -11.05 0.48
C ALA A 26 -7.90 -12.55 0.69
N HIS A 27 -7.55 -13.37 -0.29
CA HIS A 27 -7.67 -14.84 -0.24
C HIS A 27 -6.43 -15.53 0.37
N GLY A 28 -5.47 -14.77 0.92
CA GLY A 28 -4.24 -15.30 1.52
C GLY A 28 -3.23 -15.82 0.50
N ARG A 29 -3.43 -15.55 -0.80
CA ARG A 29 -2.51 -15.91 -1.88
C ARG A 29 -1.34 -14.95 -1.94
N LYS A 30 -0.18 -15.44 -2.38
CA LYS A 30 0.96 -14.58 -2.71
C LYS A 30 0.62 -13.72 -3.93
N MET A 31 0.80 -12.41 -3.83
CA MET A 31 0.72 -11.54 -5.00
C MET A 31 1.88 -11.86 -5.94
N SER A 32 1.57 -12.17 -7.19
CA SER A 32 2.56 -12.55 -8.21
C SER A 32 2.19 -12.01 -9.58
N LYS A 33 3.17 -11.37 -10.23
CA LYS A 33 2.98 -10.71 -11.53
C LYS A 33 2.52 -11.69 -12.62
N SER A 34 3.00 -12.92 -12.59
CA SER A 34 2.67 -13.98 -13.53
C SER A 34 1.29 -14.60 -13.35
N LEU A 35 0.49 -14.18 -12.36
CA LEU A 35 -0.88 -14.69 -12.16
C LEU A 35 -1.93 -13.57 -12.25
N GLY A 36 -1.52 -12.32 -12.54
CA GLY A 36 -2.45 -11.18 -12.69
C GLY A 36 -3.10 -10.67 -11.40
N TYR A 37 -2.77 -11.21 -10.22
CA TYR A 37 -3.34 -10.79 -8.93
C TYR A 37 -2.56 -9.67 -8.23
N VAL A 38 -1.64 -8.98 -8.92
CA VAL A 38 -0.84 -7.91 -8.30
C VAL A 38 -1.60 -6.60 -8.39
N ILE A 39 -1.76 -5.94 -7.25
CA ILE A 39 -2.29 -4.58 -7.15
C ILE A 39 -1.13 -3.60 -7.05
N ASP A 40 -1.16 -2.52 -7.82
CA ASP A 40 -0.15 -1.47 -7.74
C ASP A 40 -0.42 -0.56 -6.52
N PRO A 41 0.56 -0.31 -5.64
CA PRO A 41 0.38 0.62 -4.53
C PRO A 41 -0.07 2.03 -4.97
N LEU A 42 0.30 2.50 -6.16
CA LEU A 42 -0.13 3.83 -6.65
C LEU A 42 -1.64 3.88 -6.93
N GLU A 43 -2.21 2.79 -7.41
CA GLU A 43 -3.65 2.64 -7.66
C GLU A 43 -4.45 2.62 -6.35
N VAL A 44 -3.82 2.13 -5.28
CA VAL A 44 -4.39 2.15 -3.93
C VAL A 44 -4.35 3.56 -3.36
N ILE A 45 -3.25 4.27 -3.56
CA ILE A 45 -3.07 5.65 -3.07
C ILE A 45 -4.05 6.61 -3.76
N ASN A 46 -4.12 6.58 -5.09
CA ASN A 46 -4.88 7.54 -5.90
C ASN A 46 -6.30 7.06 -6.26
N GLY A 47 -6.60 5.78 -6.01
CA GLY A 47 -7.81 5.13 -6.52
C GLY A 47 -7.71 4.76 -8.01
N ILE A 48 -8.50 3.78 -8.42
CA ILE A 48 -8.63 3.37 -9.82
C ILE A 48 -10.00 2.73 -10.07
N SER A 49 -10.58 2.97 -11.24
CA SER A 49 -11.83 2.32 -11.66
C SER A 49 -11.58 0.86 -12.07
N LEU A 50 -12.64 0.04 -12.06
CA LEU A 50 -12.57 -1.33 -12.54
C LEU A 50 -12.09 -1.43 -14.00
N GLU A 51 -12.53 -0.52 -14.86
CA GLU A 51 -12.07 -0.45 -16.25
C GLU A 51 -10.57 -0.14 -16.35
N GLY A 52 -10.06 0.73 -15.48
CA GLY A 52 -8.63 1.03 -15.39
C GLY A 52 -7.81 -0.20 -15.01
N LEU A 53 -8.29 -0.99 -14.04
CA LEU A 53 -7.66 -2.25 -13.63
C LEU A 53 -7.64 -3.27 -14.77
N HIS A 54 -8.73 -3.37 -15.54
CA HIS A 54 -8.81 -4.26 -16.70
C HIS A 54 -7.86 -3.85 -17.81
N LYS A 55 -7.77 -2.55 -18.12
CA LYS A 55 -6.86 -2.03 -19.15
C LYS A 55 -5.40 -2.32 -18.82
N ARG A 56 -5.02 -2.16 -17.54
CA ARG A 56 -3.68 -2.52 -17.06
C ARG A 56 -3.36 -4.01 -17.21
N LEU A 57 -4.33 -4.89 -16.98
CA LEU A 57 -4.14 -6.32 -17.23
C LEU A 57 -3.92 -6.62 -18.72
N GLU A 58 -4.62 -5.92 -19.61
CA GLU A 58 -4.46 -6.07 -21.07
C GLU A 58 -3.10 -5.56 -21.57
N GLU A 59 -2.54 -4.52 -20.95
CA GLU A 59 -1.21 -4.00 -21.25
C GLU A 59 -0.08 -4.90 -20.71
N SER A 60 -0.40 -5.86 -19.85
CA SER A 60 0.59 -6.73 -19.21
C SER A 60 0.99 -7.91 -20.10
N ASN A 61 2.19 -8.45 -19.86
CA ASN A 61 2.70 -9.63 -20.58
C ASN A 61 2.17 -10.96 -19.98
N LEU A 62 0.86 -11.04 -19.73
CA LEU A 62 0.18 -12.23 -19.22
C LEU A 62 -0.37 -13.08 -20.36
N ASP A 63 -0.52 -14.39 -20.12
CA ASP A 63 -1.20 -15.26 -21.06
C ASP A 63 -2.67 -14.82 -21.20
N PRO A 64 -3.25 -14.80 -22.41
CA PRO A 64 -4.64 -14.37 -22.61
C PRO A 64 -5.66 -15.13 -21.74
N ASN A 65 -5.39 -16.40 -21.43
CA ASN A 65 -6.25 -17.20 -20.56
C ASN A 65 -6.19 -16.71 -19.11
N GLU A 66 -4.99 -16.36 -18.63
CA GLU A 66 -4.79 -15.83 -17.29
C GLU A 66 -5.38 -14.43 -17.15
N VAL A 67 -5.35 -13.61 -18.21
CA VAL A 67 -6.01 -12.29 -18.23
C VAL A 67 -7.52 -12.43 -17.98
N ALA A 68 -8.19 -13.39 -18.62
CA ALA A 68 -9.61 -13.62 -18.41
C ALA A 68 -9.93 -14.04 -16.96
N VAL A 69 -9.10 -14.91 -16.38
CA VAL A 69 -9.24 -15.34 -14.97
C VAL A 69 -8.99 -14.17 -14.02
N ALA A 70 -7.96 -13.35 -14.27
CA ALA A 70 -7.62 -12.20 -13.45
C ALA A 70 -8.73 -11.15 -13.47
N LYS A 71 -9.31 -10.83 -14.64
CA LYS A 71 -10.46 -9.94 -14.77
C LYS A 71 -11.66 -10.45 -13.97
N ALA A 72 -11.98 -11.73 -14.08
CA ALA A 72 -13.08 -12.34 -13.31
C ALA A 72 -12.83 -12.27 -11.79
N GLY A 73 -11.57 -12.35 -11.35
CA GLY A 73 -11.16 -12.12 -9.96
C GLY A 73 -11.36 -10.66 -9.53
N GLN A 74 -10.87 -9.70 -10.32
CA GLN A 74 -10.99 -8.27 -10.03
C GLN A 74 -12.44 -7.81 -9.91
N VAL A 75 -13.35 -8.31 -10.75
CA VAL A 75 -14.79 -8.02 -10.64
C VAL A 75 -15.38 -8.49 -9.31
N LYS A 76 -14.91 -9.64 -8.79
CA LYS A 76 -15.38 -10.19 -7.51
C LYS A 76 -14.82 -9.44 -6.31
N ASP A 77 -13.53 -9.11 -6.36
CA ASP A 77 -12.83 -8.48 -5.24
C ASP A 77 -13.07 -6.96 -5.18
N PHE A 78 -13.18 -6.31 -6.36
CA PHE A 78 -13.28 -4.86 -6.53
C PHE A 78 -14.40 -4.48 -7.52
N PRO A 79 -15.68 -4.72 -7.19
CA PRO A 79 -16.80 -4.51 -8.13
C PRO A 79 -16.92 -3.06 -8.63
N ASN A 80 -16.53 -2.08 -7.82
CA ASN A 80 -16.55 -0.66 -8.17
C ASN A 80 -15.15 -0.08 -8.40
N GLY A 81 -14.12 -0.93 -8.46
CA GLY A 81 -12.71 -0.51 -8.44
C GLY A 81 -12.15 -0.30 -7.03
N ILE A 82 -10.98 0.32 -6.96
CA ILE A 82 -10.25 0.60 -5.72
C ILE A 82 -10.49 2.07 -5.36
N ALA A 83 -11.07 2.30 -4.18
CA ALA A 83 -11.25 3.63 -3.64
C ALA A 83 -9.90 4.25 -3.24
N GLU A 84 -9.78 5.56 -3.41
CA GLU A 84 -8.64 6.35 -2.96
C GLU A 84 -8.48 6.24 -1.44
N CYS A 85 -7.28 5.83 -0.97
CA CYS A 85 -6.98 5.76 0.46
C CYS A 85 -5.88 6.73 0.90
N GLY A 86 -5.14 7.33 -0.02
CA GLY A 86 -3.97 8.15 0.28
C GLY A 86 -2.75 7.34 0.77
N ALA A 87 -1.58 7.97 0.74
CA ALA A 87 -0.30 7.32 1.08
C ALA A 87 -0.18 6.95 2.56
N ASP A 88 -0.74 7.76 3.45
CA ASP A 88 -0.57 7.57 4.89
C ASP A 88 -1.43 6.42 5.41
N ALA A 89 -2.66 6.24 4.90
CA ALA A 89 -3.47 5.08 5.25
C ALA A 89 -2.78 3.77 4.82
N LEU A 90 -2.18 3.76 3.62
CA LEU A 90 -1.40 2.61 3.15
C LEU A 90 -0.21 2.34 4.08
N ARG A 91 0.57 3.35 4.45
CA ARG A 91 1.70 3.19 5.39
C ARG A 91 1.27 2.67 6.76
N PHE A 92 0.23 3.26 7.36
CA PHE A 92 -0.29 2.80 8.65
C PHE A 92 -0.78 1.36 8.59
N SER A 93 -1.45 0.97 7.50
CA SER A 93 -1.90 -0.40 7.32
C SER A 93 -0.73 -1.39 7.25
N LEU A 94 0.36 -1.06 6.53
CA LEU A 94 1.56 -1.90 6.43
C LEU A 94 2.35 -1.96 7.74
N LEU A 95 2.40 -0.87 8.50
CA LEU A 95 2.97 -0.87 9.85
C LEU A 95 2.17 -1.76 10.79
N SER A 96 0.83 -1.67 10.74
CA SER A 96 -0.04 -2.54 11.56
C SER A 96 0.10 -4.02 11.17
N TYR A 97 0.32 -4.30 9.89
CA TYR A 97 0.53 -5.64 9.36
C TYR A 97 1.78 -6.29 9.95
N GLN A 98 2.89 -5.54 10.03
CA GLN A 98 4.14 -5.98 10.63
C GLN A 98 3.95 -6.48 12.06
N LEU A 99 3.09 -5.79 12.83
CA LEU A 99 2.84 -6.10 14.24
C LEU A 99 1.86 -7.26 14.44
N SER A 100 0.91 -7.40 13.52
CA SER A 100 -0.25 -8.29 13.71
C SER A 100 -0.03 -9.69 13.16
N GLY A 101 0.81 -9.86 12.13
CA GLY A 101 1.05 -11.16 11.47
C GLY A 101 -0.15 -11.77 10.73
N VAL A 102 -1.34 -11.17 10.83
CA VAL A 102 -2.57 -11.64 10.16
C VAL A 102 -2.65 -11.05 8.75
N PRO A 103 -2.77 -11.89 7.71
CA PRO A 103 -2.66 -11.43 6.35
C PRO A 103 -3.95 -10.78 5.84
N GLU A 104 -4.04 -9.45 5.71
CA GLU A 104 -5.18 -8.89 4.96
C GLU A 104 -4.95 -7.49 4.38
N PHE A 105 -4.80 -7.42 3.05
CA PHE A 105 -4.84 -6.18 2.27
C PHE A 105 -6.18 -5.42 2.44
N ARG A 106 -7.26 -6.13 2.80
CA ARG A 106 -8.59 -5.52 3.06
C ARG A 106 -8.57 -4.50 4.20
N ARG A 107 -7.62 -4.61 5.14
CA ARG A 107 -7.47 -3.64 6.24
C ARG A 107 -6.98 -2.26 5.78
N VAL A 108 -6.37 -2.15 4.60
CA VAL A 108 -5.96 -0.86 4.02
C VAL A 108 -7.16 0.07 3.89
N PHE A 109 -8.28 -0.44 3.35
CA PHE A 109 -9.52 0.33 3.17
C PHE A 109 -10.18 0.70 4.50
N GLY A 110 -10.13 -0.19 5.51
CA GLY A 110 -10.59 0.11 6.86
C GLY A 110 -9.72 1.17 7.58
N CYS A 111 -8.44 1.28 7.21
CA CYS A 111 -7.55 2.30 7.73
C CYS A 111 -7.84 3.70 7.18
N SER A 112 -8.33 3.84 5.94
CA SER A 112 -8.73 5.15 5.38
C SER A 112 -9.75 5.87 6.27
N GLN A 113 -10.84 5.19 6.68
CA GLN A 113 -11.85 5.78 7.58
C GLN A 113 -11.30 6.11 8.97
N ARG A 114 -10.38 5.29 9.50
CA ARG A 114 -9.71 5.57 10.79
C ARG A 114 -8.70 6.71 10.71
N CYS A 115 -7.98 6.84 9.59
CA CYS A 115 -7.03 7.92 9.34
C CYS A 115 -7.76 9.24 9.14
N VAL A 116 -8.88 9.29 8.42
CA VAL A 116 -9.72 10.50 8.34
C VAL A 116 -10.16 10.95 9.73
N PHE A 117 -10.53 10.01 10.62
CA PHE A 117 -10.88 10.34 12.00
C PHE A 117 -9.69 10.89 12.81
N MET A 118 -8.51 10.28 12.66
CA MET A 118 -7.30 10.70 13.39
C MET A 118 -6.75 12.03 12.86
N VAL A 119 -6.77 12.25 11.54
CA VAL A 119 -6.38 13.51 10.90
C VAL A 119 -7.40 14.60 11.23
N ALA A 120 -8.70 14.33 11.18
CA ALA A 120 -9.72 15.28 11.62
C ALA A 120 -9.55 15.66 13.10
N MET A 121 -9.16 14.72 13.96
CA MET A 121 -8.86 14.98 15.36
C MET A 121 -7.58 15.81 15.54
N LEU A 122 -6.57 15.60 14.69
CA LEU A 122 -5.34 16.41 14.64
C LEU A 122 -5.58 17.80 14.06
N GLU A 123 -6.45 17.94 13.07
CA GLU A 123 -6.87 19.23 12.52
C GLU A 123 -7.71 20.01 13.52
N LEU A 124 -8.65 19.37 14.23
CA LEU A 124 -9.38 19.96 15.36
C LEU A 124 -8.41 20.41 16.46
N TRP A 125 -7.39 19.61 16.75
CA TRP A 125 -6.34 19.98 17.71
C TRP A 125 -5.46 21.12 17.18
N CYS A 126 -5.10 21.13 15.89
CA CYS A 126 -4.33 22.19 15.24
C CYS A 126 -5.11 23.51 15.19
N SER A 127 -6.42 23.47 14.92
CA SER A 127 -7.32 24.64 15.00
C SER A 127 -7.42 25.19 16.41
N SER A 128 -7.39 24.33 17.44
CA SER A 128 -7.29 24.81 18.83
C SER A 128 -5.91 25.44 19.13
N CYS A 129 -4.84 24.94 18.51
CA CYS A 129 -3.46 25.39 18.71
C CYS A 129 -3.12 26.71 17.98
N GLN A 130 -3.76 26.99 16.84
CA GLN A 130 -3.63 28.27 16.11
C GLN A 130 -4.14 29.48 16.88
N SER A 131 -4.88 29.28 17.98
CA SER A 131 -5.28 30.35 18.91
C SER A 131 -4.18 30.73 19.92
N SER A 132 -3.13 29.92 20.06
CA SER A 132 -2.06 30.18 21.03
C SER A 132 -0.98 31.09 20.43
N SER A 133 -0.64 32.15 21.15
CA SER A 133 0.36 33.15 20.74
C SER A 133 1.75 32.58 20.41
N LYS A 134 2.11 31.41 20.95
CA LYS A 134 3.39 30.74 20.71
C LYS A 134 3.63 30.29 19.26
N TRP A 135 2.58 30.10 18.45
CA TRP A 135 2.72 29.63 17.06
C TRP A 135 3.02 30.75 16.05
N LYS A 136 2.86 32.02 16.44
CA LYS A 136 3.19 33.16 15.57
C LYS A 136 4.70 33.34 15.41
N ASP A 137 5.47 33.01 16.45
CA ASP A 137 6.94 33.20 16.46
C ASP A 137 7.66 32.19 15.55
N VAL A 138 7.12 30.98 15.38
CA VAL A 138 7.72 29.93 14.52
C VAL A 138 7.59 30.26 13.03
N ARG A 139 6.50 30.96 12.63
CA ARG A 139 6.28 31.36 11.23
C ARG A 139 7.11 32.57 10.81
N ALA A 140 7.63 33.36 11.75
CA ALA A 140 8.49 34.51 11.47
C ALA A 140 9.97 34.15 11.28
N ALA A 141 10.34 32.89 11.54
CA ALA A 141 11.72 32.39 11.46
C ALA A 141 12.03 31.59 10.19
N THR A 142 11.15 31.64 9.18
CA THR A 142 11.37 31.07 7.83
C THR A 142 11.27 32.19 6.81
#